data_AF-R7KF10-F1
#
_entry.id   AF-R7KF10-F1
#
_cell.length_a   1.000
_cell.length_b   1.000
_cell.length_c   1.000
_cell.angle_alpha   90.00
_cell.angle_beta   90.00
_cell.angle_gamma   90.00
#
_symmetry.space_group_name_H-M   'P 1'
#
loop_
_entity.id
_entity.type
_entity.pdbx_description
1 polymer ?
#
loop_
_entity_poly.entity_id
_entity_poly.type
_entity_poly.pdbx_seq_one_letter_code
_entity_poly.pdbx_strand_id
1 'polypeptide(L)'
;MLHLIDATNENSDEEGQKILKQVMQRVSAGVPVLQVFNKCDLNAKINWRGEWIGISAKTGEGIPELKQKLLTLVGWENKPESTFLARERHLEALKEAYEHLKLANQFVNLENPPLDLLAEELRLCNESLGFILGETTPDDLLGMIFSRFCIGK
;
A
#
# COMPACT_ATOMS: atom_id res chain seq x y z
N MET A 1 -0.56 10.37 -4.83
CA MET A 1 0.25 10.71 -6.02
C MET A 1 0.87 12.09 -5.81
N LEU A 2 2.12 12.28 -6.20
CA LEU A 2 2.82 13.57 -6.09
C LEU A 2 2.99 14.17 -7.50
N HIS A 3 2.44 15.37 -7.72
CA HIS A 3 2.58 16.12 -8.97
C HIS A 3 3.55 17.27 -8.73
N LEU A 4 4.75 17.16 -9.32
CA LEU A 4 5.84 18.11 -9.10
C LEU A 4 5.88 19.14 -10.24
N ILE A 5 5.77 20.42 -9.89
CA ILE A 5 5.71 21.57 -10.80
C ILE A 5 6.93 22.46 -10.54
N ASP A 6 7.47 23.09 -11.58
CA ASP A 6 8.58 24.03 -11.44
C ASP A 6 8.04 25.45 -11.19
N ALA A 7 8.28 26.00 -10.00
CA ALA A 7 7.81 27.32 -9.61
C ALA A 7 8.38 28.49 -10.44
N THR A 8 9.41 28.24 -11.26
CA THR A 8 10.07 29.26 -12.09
C THR A 8 9.55 29.29 -13.53
N ASN A 9 8.69 28.35 -13.92
CA ASN A 9 8.24 28.21 -15.30
C ASN A 9 6.71 28.32 -15.40
N GLU A 10 6.22 29.50 -15.80
CA GLU A 10 4.78 29.75 -15.99
C GLU A 10 4.14 28.86 -17.07
N ASN A 11 4.92 28.36 -18.04
CA ASN A 11 4.44 27.43 -19.07
C ASN A 11 4.36 25.97 -18.60
N SER A 12 4.89 25.66 -17.41
CA SER A 12 4.88 24.28 -16.89
C SER A 12 3.49 23.80 -16.46
N ASP A 13 2.55 24.72 -16.26
CA ASP A 13 1.19 24.40 -15.81
C ASP A 13 0.34 23.71 -16.90
N GLU A 14 0.41 24.14 -18.16
CA GLU A 14 -0.40 23.53 -19.22
C GLU A 14 0.07 22.12 -19.61
N GLU A 15 1.39 21.94 -19.72
CA GLU A 15 1.99 20.64 -20.05
C GLU A 15 1.88 19.66 -18.87
N GLY A 16 2.12 20.14 -17.65
CA GLY A 16 1.94 19.38 -16.41
C GLY A 16 0.49 18.91 -16.24
N GLN A 17 -0.50 19.75 -16.54
CA GLN A 17 -1.91 19.37 -16.50
C GLN A 17 -2.27 18.28 -17.52
N LYS A 18 -1.68 18.29 -18.71
CA LYS A 18 -1.89 17.23 -19.72
C LYS A 18 -1.33 15.89 -19.24
N ILE A 19 -0.11 15.90 -18.69
CA ILE A 19 0.53 14.70 -18.13
C ILE A 19 -0.30 14.18 -16.96
N LEU A 20 -0.74 15.05 -16.05
CA LEU A 20 -1.57 14.68 -14.91
C LEU A 20 -2.86 13.97 -15.36
N LYS A 21 -3.55 14.50 -16.38
CA LYS A 21 -4.76 13.86 -16.94
C LYS A 21 -4.46 12.45 -17.48
N GLN A 22 -3.34 12.26 -18.17
CA GLN A 22 -2.95 10.93 -18.69
C GLN A 22 -2.60 9.94 -17.57
N VAL A 23 -1.93 10.41 -16.52
CA VAL A 23 -1.59 9.55 -15.38
C VAL A 23 -2.84 9.21 -14.55
N MET A 24 -3.75 10.16 -14.36
CA MET A 24 -5.04 9.92 -13.67
C MET A 24 -5.90 8.85 -14.37
N GLN A 25 -5.81 8.73 -15.70
CA GLN A 25 -6.50 7.65 -16.43
C GLN A 25 -5.95 6.25 -16.12
N ARG A 26 -4.73 6.15 -15.58
CA ARG A 26 -4.05 4.88 -15.27
C ARG A 26 -4.08 4.52 -13.78
N VAL A 27 -4.63 5.40 -12.95
CA VAL A 27 -4.64 5.24 -11.50
C VAL A 27 -6.07 5.09 -11.02
N SER A 28 -6.27 4.28 -9.97
CA SER A 28 -7.60 4.01 -9.43
C SER A 28 -8.32 5.29 -8.98
N ALA A 29 -9.64 5.31 -9.17
CA ALA A 29 -10.48 6.40 -8.69
C ALA A 29 -10.32 6.56 -7.17
N GLY A 30 -10.00 7.78 -6.73
CA GLY A 30 -9.84 8.12 -5.31
C GLY A 30 -8.41 8.27 -4.80
N VAL A 31 -7.37 8.12 -5.64
CA VAL A 31 -5.99 8.40 -5.22
C VAL A 31 -5.81 9.91 -5.01
N PRO A 32 -5.41 10.37 -3.81
CA PRO A 32 -5.20 11.78 -3.54
C PRO A 32 -4.01 12.30 -4.37
N VAL A 33 -4.19 13.46 -4.99
CA VAL A 33 -3.13 14.17 -5.73
C VAL A 33 -2.61 15.31 -4.88
N LEU A 34 -1.31 15.28 -4.59
CA LEU A 34 -0.60 16.34 -3.89
C LEU A 34 0.23 17.14 -4.89
N GLN A 35 -0.09 18.42 -5.05
CA GLN A 35 0.67 19.35 -5.89
C GLN A 35 1.84 19.94 -5.10
N VAL A 36 3.03 19.82 -5.66
CA VAL A 36 4.29 20.23 -5.03
C VAL A 36 5.06 21.09 -6.02
N PHE A 37 5.36 22.32 -5.62
CA PHE A 37 6.10 23.27 -6.44
C PHE A 37 7.57 23.28 -6.01
N ASN A 38 8.44 22.82 -6.89
CA ASN A 38 9.87 22.81 -6.68
C ASN A 38 10.49 24.18 -7.05
N LYS A 39 11.68 24.45 -6.52
CA LYS A 39 12.44 25.70 -6.70
C LYS A 39 11.79 26.93 -6.05
N CYS A 40 11.12 26.74 -4.91
CA CYS A 40 10.52 27.86 -4.17
C CYS A 40 11.55 28.91 -3.73
N ASP A 41 12.84 28.52 -3.61
CA ASP A 41 13.97 29.41 -3.31
C ASP A 41 14.17 30.51 -4.38
N LEU A 42 13.75 30.26 -5.61
CA LEU A 42 13.86 31.22 -6.72
C LEU A 42 12.61 32.08 -6.91
N ASN A 43 11.50 31.75 -6.23
CA ASN A 43 10.22 32.45 -6.38
C ASN A 43 9.54 32.70 -5.03
N ALA A 44 10.10 33.63 -4.26
CA ALA A 44 9.65 33.99 -2.90
C ALA A 44 8.32 34.76 -2.83
N LYS A 45 7.69 35.06 -3.97
CA LYS A 45 6.45 35.87 -4.04
C LYS A 45 5.17 35.06 -3.92
N ILE A 46 5.24 33.73 -4.05
CA ILE A 46 4.07 32.85 -3.98
C ILE A 46 3.87 32.42 -2.53
N ASN A 47 2.67 32.67 -1.98
CA ASN A 47 2.30 32.13 -0.69
C ASN A 47 1.98 30.64 -0.85
N TRP A 48 2.94 29.79 -0.53
CA TRP A 48 2.81 28.33 -0.61
C TRP A 48 1.95 27.72 0.52
N ARG A 49 1.30 28.54 1.36
CA ARG A 49 0.48 28.07 2.48
C ARG A 49 -0.97 27.88 2.04
N GLY A 50 -1.36 26.63 1.77
CA GLY A 50 -2.72 26.25 1.40
C GLY A 50 -2.80 24.84 0.82
N GLU A 51 -3.49 24.70 -0.32
CA GLU A 51 -3.61 23.41 -1.03
C GLU A 51 -2.26 22.90 -1.57
N TRP A 52 -1.32 23.82 -1.83
CA TRP A 52 -0.05 23.54 -2.48
C TRP A 52 1.10 23.47 -1.47
N ILE A 53 2.20 22.80 -1.83
CA ILE A 53 3.43 22.79 -1.01
C ILE A 53 4.58 23.30 -1.85
N GLY A 54 5.26 24.35 -1.40
CA GLY A 54 6.52 24.82 -1.96
C GLY A 54 7.68 24.05 -1.37
N ILE A 55 8.56 23.52 -2.22
CA ILE A 55 9.83 22.91 -1.81
C ILE A 55 10.99 23.49 -2.62
N SER A 56 12.18 23.42 -2.04
CA SER A 56 13.41 23.49 -2.78
C SER A 56 14.14 22.17 -2.62
N ALA A 57 14.14 21.36 -3.67
CA ALA A 57 14.93 20.13 -3.70
C ALA A 57 16.45 20.40 -3.57
N LYS A 58 16.89 21.64 -3.85
CA LYS A 58 18.30 22.05 -3.76
C LYS A 58 18.70 22.42 -2.34
N THR A 59 17.89 23.22 -1.64
CA THR A 59 18.23 23.69 -0.28
C THR A 59 17.65 22.80 0.81
N GLY A 60 16.68 21.94 0.48
CA GLY A 60 15.93 21.14 1.44
C GLY A 60 14.76 21.89 2.09
N GLU A 61 14.51 23.14 1.70
CA GLU A 61 13.36 23.92 2.17
C GLU A 61 12.04 23.23 1.82
N GLY A 62 11.07 23.23 2.74
CA GLY A 62 9.75 22.63 2.55
C GLY A 62 9.71 21.09 2.56
N ILE A 63 10.85 20.39 2.48
CA ILE A 63 10.91 18.92 2.51
C ILE A 63 10.37 18.31 3.82
N PRO A 64 10.67 18.86 5.02
CA PRO A 64 10.09 18.36 6.26
C PRO A 64 8.56 18.46 6.31
N GLU A 65 8.01 19.57 5.79
CA GLU A 65 6.56 19.80 5.70
C GLU A 65 5.90 18.85 4.69
N LEU A 66 6.52 18.66 3.52
CA LEU A 66 6.10 17.67 2.54
C LEU A 66 6.03 16.25 3.15
N LYS A 67 7.06 15.86 3.92
CA LYS A 67 7.11 14.56 4.58
C LYS A 67 5.94 14.39 5.55
N GLN A 68 5.67 15.39 6.39
CA GLN A 68 4.54 15.34 7.34
C GLN A 68 3.21 15.23 6.61
N LYS A 69 2.98 16.02 5.56
CA LYS A 69 1.73 15.98 4.78
C LYS A 69 1.54 14.64 4.07
N LEU A 70 2.63 14.02 3.58
CA LEU A 70 2.58 12.66 3.02
C LEU A 70 2.23 11.61 4.08
N LEU A 71 2.82 11.68 5.28
CA LEU A 71 2.49 10.78 6.39
C LEU A 71 1.02 10.89 6.79
N THR A 72 0.49 12.11 6.89
CA THR A 72 -0.93 12.34 7.16
C THR A 72 -1.83 11.78 6.05
N LEU A 73 -1.46 11.97 4.77
CA LEU A 73 -2.25 11.49 3.63
C LEU A 73 -2.35 9.97 3.56
N VAL A 74 -1.31 9.25 3.97
CA VAL A 74 -1.34 7.77 4.01
C VAL A 74 -1.94 7.23 5.30
N GLY A 75 -2.49 8.10 6.16
CA GLY A 75 -3.07 7.70 7.45
C GLY A 75 -2.04 7.14 8.42
N TRP A 76 -0.77 7.56 8.32
CA TRP A 76 0.26 7.13 9.23
C TRP A 76 0.04 7.75 10.61
N GLU A 77 -0.64 7.01 11.50
CA GLU A 77 -0.67 7.31 12.92
C GLU A 77 0.58 6.68 13.56
N ASN A 78 1.37 7.48 14.29
CA ASN A 78 2.43 6.98 15.19
C ASN A 78 1.79 6.27 16.40
N LYS A 79 1.01 5.22 16.16
CA LYS A 79 0.61 4.29 17.20
C LYS A 79 1.76 3.32 17.42
N PRO A 80 2.34 3.25 18.62
CA PRO A 80 3.23 2.15 18.98
C PRO A 80 2.35 0.91 19.24
N GLU A 81 1.73 0.39 18.20
CA GLU A 81 1.04 -0.90 18.27
C GLU A 81 1.81 -1.91 17.46
N SER A 82 2.04 -3.06 18.11
CA SER A 82 2.76 -4.25 17.64
C SER A 82 2.95 -4.26 16.14
N THR A 83 4.20 -4.05 15.69
CA THR A 83 4.60 -4.19 14.29
C THR A 83 4.49 -5.65 13.86
N PHE A 84 3.27 -6.16 13.76
CA PHE A 84 2.97 -7.27 12.87
C PHE A 84 3.02 -6.68 11.47
N LEU A 85 4.20 -6.76 10.86
CA LEU A 85 4.35 -6.48 9.43
C LEU A 85 3.70 -7.64 8.66
N ALA A 86 2.37 -7.67 8.65
CA ALA A 86 1.62 -8.65 7.87
C ALA A 86 1.93 -8.41 6.39
N ARG A 87 2.71 -9.32 5.80
CA ARG A 87 2.93 -9.34 4.35
C ARG A 87 1.63 -9.75 3.66
N GLU A 88 1.49 -9.43 2.39
CA GLU A 88 0.33 -9.83 1.56
C GLU A 88 -0.02 -11.32 1.71
N ARG A 89 1.00 -12.19 1.69
CA ARG A 89 0.82 -13.64 1.93
C ARG A 89 0.14 -13.98 3.27
N HIS A 90 0.43 -13.22 4.33
CA HIS A 90 -0.17 -13.48 5.65
C HIS A 90 -1.64 -13.07 5.65
N LEU A 91 -1.99 -12.00 4.92
CA LEU A 91 -3.38 -11.56 4.75
C LEU A 91 -4.19 -12.56 3.92
N GLU A 92 -3.57 -13.13 2.89
CA GLU A 92 -4.17 -14.17 2.05
C GLU A 92 -4.44 -15.45 2.87
N ALA A 93 -3.44 -15.95 3.60
CA ALA A 93 -3.59 -17.08 4.51
C ALA A 93 -4.69 -16.87 5.57
N LEU A 94 -4.79 -15.66 6.16
CA LEU A 94 -5.86 -15.33 7.10
C LEU A 94 -7.24 -15.32 6.43
N LYS A 95 -7.32 -14.82 5.19
CA LYS A 95 -8.58 -14.77 4.43
C LYS A 95 -9.06 -16.18 4.09
N GLU A 96 -8.18 -17.06 3.64
CA GLU A 96 -8.50 -18.46 3.37
C GLU A 96 -8.97 -19.19 4.64
N ALA A 97 -8.21 -19.07 5.74
CA ALA A 97 -8.58 -19.64 7.02
C ALA A 97 -9.97 -19.16 7.50
N TYR A 98 -10.28 -17.88 7.28
CA TYR A 98 -11.59 -17.32 7.61
C TYR A 98 -12.73 -17.92 6.78
N GLU A 99 -12.54 -18.11 5.47
CA GLU A 99 -13.58 -18.73 4.63
C GLU A 99 -13.84 -20.19 5.04
N HIS A 100 -12.79 -20.96 5.35
CA HIS A 100 -12.93 -22.32 5.87
C HIS A 100 -13.66 -22.36 7.22
N LEU A 101 -13.32 -21.47 8.15
CA LEU A 101 -14.05 -21.35 9.42
C LEU A 101 -15.52 -20.98 9.23
N LYS A 102 -15.82 -20.14 8.25
CA LYS A 102 -17.20 -19.74 7.93
C LYS A 102 -18.00 -20.92 7.38
N LEU A 103 -17.41 -21.74 6.50
CA LEU A 103 -18.03 -22.97 6.00
C LEU A 103 -18.22 -24.01 7.12
N ALA A 104 -17.20 -24.23 7.95
CA ALA A 104 -17.31 -25.06 9.15
C ALA A 104 -18.46 -24.62 10.06
N ASN A 105 -18.58 -23.31 10.31
CA ASN A 105 -19.67 -22.75 11.10
C ASN A 105 -21.05 -22.96 10.44
N GLN A 106 -21.14 -22.94 9.11
CA GLN A 106 -22.39 -23.30 8.43
C GLN A 106 -22.76 -24.77 8.67
N PHE A 107 -21.79 -25.69 8.60
CA PHE A 107 -22.04 -27.12 8.82
C PHE A 107 -22.48 -27.46 10.24
N VAL A 108 -21.89 -26.82 11.26
CA VAL A 108 -22.26 -27.02 12.68
C VAL A 108 -23.71 -26.61 12.95
N ASN A 109 -24.23 -25.62 12.23
CA ASN A 109 -25.58 -25.09 12.43
C ASN A 109 -26.69 -25.89 11.70
N LEU A 110 -26.33 -26.98 11.00
CA LEU A 110 -27.31 -27.86 10.36
C LEU A 110 -27.94 -28.81 11.39
N GLU A 111 -29.19 -29.23 11.13
CA GLU A 111 -29.90 -30.18 12.00
C GLU A 111 -29.20 -31.55 12.06
N ASN A 112 -28.54 -31.95 10.96
CA ASN A 112 -27.63 -33.09 10.90
C ASN A 112 -26.28 -32.64 10.30
N PRO A 113 -25.32 -32.20 11.14
CA PRO A 113 -24.02 -31.72 10.68
C PRO A 113 -23.23 -32.81 9.93
N PRO A 114 -22.73 -32.52 8.72
CA PRO A 114 -21.82 -33.42 8.01
C PRO A 114 -20.42 -33.34 8.66
N LEU A 115 -20.18 -34.18 9.67
CA LEU A 115 -18.98 -34.12 10.49
C LEU A 115 -17.68 -34.31 9.70
N ASP A 116 -17.70 -35.09 8.62
CA ASP A 116 -16.53 -35.30 7.75
C ASP A 116 -16.14 -34.02 7.01
N LEU A 117 -17.13 -33.28 6.49
CA LEU A 117 -16.91 -31.99 5.83
C LEU A 117 -16.47 -30.93 6.85
N LEU A 118 -17.09 -30.92 8.02
CA LEU A 118 -16.68 -30.03 9.12
C LEU A 118 -15.21 -30.25 9.50
N ALA A 119 -14.80 -31.50 9.67
CA ALA A 119 -13.43 -31.85 10.02
C ALA A 119 -12.44 -31.42 8.91
N GLU A 120 -12.82 -31.59 7.64
CA GLU A 120 -12.00 -31.17 6.51
C GLU A 120 -11.84 -29.65 6.43
N GLU A 121 -12.91 -28.87 6.62
CA GLU A 121 -12.82 -27.40 6.66
C GLU A 121 -11.93 -26.91 7.82
N LEU A 122 -12.00 -27.54 8.99
CA LEU A 122 -11.12 -27.21 10.11
C LEU A 122 -9.66 -27.59 9.84
N ARG A 123 -9.41 -28.70 9.13
CA ARG A 123 -8.07 -29.10 8.69
C ARG A 123 -7.47 -28.07 7.73
N LEU A 124 -8.25 -27.64 6.73
CA LEU A 124 -7.83 -26.63 5.75
C LEU A 124 -7.60 -25.27 6.40
N CYS A 125 -8.47 -24.85 7.33
CA CYS A 125 -8.24 -23.65 8.13
C CYS A 125 -6.89 -23.72 8.87
N ASN A 126 -6.60 -24.85 9.52
CA ASN A 126 -5.35 -25.03 10.25
C ASN A 126 -4.13 -25.00 9.32
N GLU A 127 -4.24 -25.60 8.13
CA GLU A 127 -3.20 -25.59 7.09
C GLU A 127 -2.91 -24.15 6.61
N SER A 128 -3.94 -23.35 6.29
CA SER A 128 -3.77 -21.93 5.94
C SER A 128 -3.10 -21.13 7.06
N LEU A 129 -3.42 -21.39 8.33
CA LEU A 129 -2.76 -20.74 9.46
C LEU A 129 -1.30 -21.19 9.66
N GLY A 130 -0.96 -22.42 9.27
CA GLY A 130 0.41 -22.96 9.27
C GLY A 130 1.39 -22.10 8.48
N PHE A 131 0.95 -21.54 7.35
CA PHE A 131 1.75 -20.60 6.53
C PHE A 131 2.16 -19.33 7.28
N ILE A 132 1.34 -18.87 8.24
CA ILE A 132 1.62 -17.68 9.05
C ILE A 132 2.62 -18.02 10.15
N LEU A 133 2.54 -19.23 10.71
CA LEU A 133 3.41 -19.73 11.77
C LEU A 133 4.80 -20.16 11.26
N GLY A 134 5.01 -20.17 9.94
CA GLY A 134 6.29 -20.49 9.31
C GLY A 134 6.44 -21.96 8.93
N GLU A 135 5.35 -22.72 8.87
CA GLU A 135 5.33 -24.02 8.19
C GLU A 135 5.59 -23.76 6.71
N THR A 136 6.81 -24.03 6.27
CA THR A 136 7.30 -23.64 4.95
C THR A 136 7.00 -24.77 3.97
N THR A 137 6.19 -24.49 2.95
CA THR A 137 6.00 -25.45 1.85
C THR A 137 7.26 -25.54 0.98
N PRO A 138 7.48 -26.65 0.26
CA PRO A 138 8.57 -26.75 -0.71
C PRO A 138 8.55 -25.62 -1.75
N ASP A 139 7.37 -25.14 -2.14
CA ASP A 139 7.20 -24.03 -3.09
C ASP A 139 7.61 -22.68 -2.49
N ASP A 140 7.34 -22.45 -1.19
CA ASP A 140 7.87 -21.26 -0.49
C ASP A 140 9.40 -21.24 -0.45
N LEU A 141 10.02 -22.41 -0.27
CA LEU A 141 11.47 -22.56 -0.29
C LEU A 141 12.02 -22.23 -1.69
N LEU A 142 11.39 -22.75 -2.75
CA LEU A 142 11.77 -22.45 -4.13
C LEU A 142 11.60 -20.95 -4.45
N GLY A 143 10.47 -20.35 -4.06
CA GLY A 143 10.21 -18.92 -4.22
C GLY A 143 11.26 -18.04 -3.51
N MET A 144 11.69 -18.42 -2.31
CA MET A 144 12.77 -17.73 -1.59
C MET A 144 14.12 -17.87 -2.29
N ILE A 145 14.46 -19.07 -2.78
CA ILE A 145 15.69 -19.32 -3.54
C ILE A 145 15.70 -18.44 -4.80
N PHE A 146 14.62 -18.42 -5.58
CA PHE A 146 14.54 -17.70 -6.85
C PHE A 146 14.31 -16.19 -6.70
N SER A 147 13.72 -15.71 -5.60
CA SER A 147 13.54 -14.27 -5.34
C SER A 147 14.84 -13.49 -5.14
N ARG A 148 15.95 -14.19 -4.85
CA ARG A 148 17.29 -13.59 -4.66
C ARG A 148 18.19 -13.70 -5.88
N PHE A 149 17.78 -14.46 -6.89
CA PHE A 149 18.47 -14.44 -8.17
C PHE A 149 17.91 -13.29 -9.00
N CYS A 150 18.68 -12.22 -9.13
CA CYS A 150 18.47 -11.30 -10.25
C CYS A 150 18.58 -12.13 -11.53
N ILE A 151 17.46 -12.36 -12.21
CA ILE A 151 17.48 -12.86 -13.59
C ILE A 151 18.08 -11.70 -14.40
N GLY A 152 19.39 -11.79 -14.63
CA GLY A 152 20.17 -10.78 -15.30
C GLY A 152 19.63 -10.50 -16.70
N LYS A 153 19.55 -9.20 -17.03
CA LYS A 153 19.87 -8.73 -18.37
C LYS A 153 21.37 -8.92 -18.62
#